data_AF-A0A378BYQ5-F1
#
_entry.id   AF-A0A378BYQ5-F1
#
_cell.length_a   1.000
_cell.length_b   1.000
_cell.length_c   1.000
_cell.angle_alpha   90.00
_cell.angle_beta   90.00
_cell.angle_gamma   90.00
#
_symmetry.space_group_name_H-M   'P 1'
#
loop_
_entity.id
_entity.type
_entity.pdbx_description
1 polymer ?
#
loop_
_entity_poly.entity_id
_entity_poly.type
_entity_poly.pdbx_seq_one_letter_code
_entity_poly.pdbx_strand_id
1 'polypeptide(L)'
;MKNGVLVQAATRGDGTTGEDITSNVRTIRAIPLKLHGENIPARLEVRGEVFLPQAGFEKINEEARRTGGKVFANPRNAAAGSLRQLDPRITAKRPLTFFCYGVGVLEGGELPASHSARLLQFKAWGLPVSDRVTLCHTPEEVLTYYRKVEEERPHLGFDIDGVVIKVDSLALQEQLGFVAARRAGPWPLSSRHRSR
;
A
#
# COMPACT_ATOMS: atom_id res chain seq x y z
N MET A 1 7.02 6.64 11.67
CA MET A 1 6.84 8.06 12.08
C MET A 1 7.10 8.19 13.57
N LYS A 2 7.66 9.32 14.02
CA LYS A 2 7.87 9.66 15.44
C LYS A 2 7.25 11.02 15.73
N ASN A 3 6.41 11.14 16.75
CA ASN A 3 5.66 12.35 17.09
C ASN A 3 4.99 12.99 15.84
N GLY A 4 4.37 12.15 15.02
CA GLY A 4 3.74 12.56 13.76
C GLY A 4 4.67 12.91 12.60
N VAL A 5 5.99 12.90 12.76
CA VAL A 5 6.94 13.23 11.68
C VAL A 5 7.45 11.96 10.98
N LEU A 6 7.52 11.98 9.65
CA LEU A 6 8.19 10.94 8.86
C LEU A 6 9.69 10.98 9.13
N VAL A 7 10.18 9.95 9.82
CA VAL A 7 11.61 9.80 10.17
C VAL A 7 12.32 8.71 9.37
N GLN A 8 11.59 7.66 8.98
CA GLN A 8 12.14 6.51 8.30
C GLN A 8 11.06 5.85 7.45
N ALA A 9 11.46 5.29 6.30
CA ALA A 9 10.65 4.39 5.49
C ALA A 9 11.53 3.27 4.93
N ALA A 10 10.98 2.05 4.89
CA ALA A 10 11.69 0.88 4.41
C ALA A 10 10.82 0.04 3.47
N THR A 11 11.47 -0.69 2.56
CA THR A 11 10.78 -1.74 1.79
C THR A 11 10.42 -2.90 2.71
N ARG A 12 9.46 -3.73 2.31
CA ARG A 12 9.11 -4.95 3.06
C ARG A 12 10.24 -5.97 3.11
N GLY A 13 11.04 -6.05 2.03
CA GLY A 13 12.06 -7.08 1.85
C GLY A 13 11.53 -8.49 2.09
N ASP A 14 12.18 -9.25 2.96
CA ASP A 14 11.79 -10.63 3.33
C ASP A 14 10.73 -10.70 4.47
N GLY A 15 10.25 -9.54 4.92
CA GLY A 15 9.33 -9.40 6.05
C GLY A 15 10.03 -9.18 7.40
N THR A 16 11.35 -9.36 7.47
CA THR A 16 12.19 -9.08 8.65
C THR A 16 13.19 -7.97 8.36
N THR A 17 13.87 -8.04 7.22
CA THR A 17 14.87 -7.08 6.76
C THR A 17 14.40 -6.42 5.48
N GLY A 18 14.39 -5.08 5.48
CA GLY A 18 14.06 -4.24 4.34
C GLY A 18 15.17 -3.24 4.04
N GLU A 19 15.06 -2.58 2.88
CA GLU A 19 15.99 -1.52 2.48
C GLU A 19 15.46 -0.17 2.94
N ASP A 20 16.36 0.70 3.43
CA ASP A 20 16.02 2.09 3.71
C ASP A 20 15.78 2.84 2.40
N ILE A 21 14.56 3.37 2.25
CA ILE A 21 14.11 4.15 1.09
C ILE A 21 13.57 5.51 1.52
N THR A 22 13.98 6.01 2.69
CA THR A 22 13.45 7.23 3.30
C THR A 22 13.54 8.43 2.36
N SER A 23 14.70 8.64 1.73
CA SER A 23 14.90 9.75 0.79
C SER A 23 13.97 9.67 -0.42
N ASN A 24 13.71 8.47 -0.93
CA ASN A 24 12.83 8.25 -2.08
C ASN A 24 11.36 8.42 -1.70
N VAL A 25 10.95 7.90 -0.55
CA VAL A 25 9.59 8.05 -0.01
C VAL A 25 9.24 9.53 0.22
N ARG A 26 10.18 10.35 0.68
CA ARG A 26 9.95 11.80 0.86
C ARG A 26 9.59 12.54 -0.44
N THR A 27 9.85 11.95 -1.61
CA THR A 27 9.50 12.54 -2.91
C THR A 27 8.08 12.23 -3.37
N ILE A 28 7.40 11.26 -2.73
CA ILE A 28 6.06 10.81 -3.09
C ILE A 28 5.05 11.79 -2.51
N ARG A 29 4.43 12.59 -3.38
CA ARG A 29 3.50 13.68 -2.99
C ARG A 29 2.32 13.20 -2.14
N ALA A 30 1.84 11.97 -2.36
CA ALA A 30 0.74 11.40 -1.62
C ALA A 30 1.08 11.07 -0.15
N ILE A 31 2.37 10.97 0.20
CA ILE A 31 2.81 10.61 1.55
C ILE A 31 3.09 11.89 2.34
N PRO A 32 2.33 12.19 3.40
CA PRO A 32 2.58 13.36 4.23
C PRO A 32 3.91 13.21 4.98
N LEU A 33 4.69 14.29 5.04
CA LEU A 33 5.92 14.34 5.85
C LEU A 33 5.62 14.55 7.35
N LYS A 34 4.43 15.07 7.67
CA LYS A 34 3.93 15.27 9.03
C LYS A 34 2.44 14.93 9.06
N LEU A 35 2.02 14.18 10.08
CA LEU A 35 0.61 13.93 10.36
C LEU A 35 -0.03 15.16 11.01
N HIS A 36 -1.30 15.37 10.73
CA HIS A 36 -2.08 16.50 11.26
C HIS A 36 -3.23 16.01 12.13
N GLY A 37 -3.57 16.77 13.18
CA GLY A 37 -4.66 16.43 14.10
C GLY A 37 -4.16 15.99 15.47
N GLU A 38 -5.06 15.38 16.23
CA GLU A 38 -4.86 15.01 17.64
C GLU A 38 -4.61 13.51 17.80
N ASN A 39 -4.22 13.11 19.03
CA ASN A 39 -4.03 11.72 19.44
C ASN A 39 -3.02 10.94 18.58
N ILE A 40 -2.04 11.63 17.99
CA ILE A 40 -0.99 10.99 17.20
C ILE A 40 -0.03 10.26 18.15
N PRO A 41 0.21 8.95 17.97
CA PRO A 41 1.11 8.19 18.83
C PRO A 41 2.55 8.69 18.76
N ALA A 42 3.29 8.53 19.85
CA ALA A 42 4.71 8.85 19.93
C ALA A 42 5.53 8.11 18.85
N ARG A 43 5.17 6.86 18.55
CA ARG A 43 5.73 6.09 17.43
C ARG A 43 4.63 5.33 16.70
N LEU A 44 4.63 5.47 15.38
CA LEU A 44 3.66 4.83 14.49
C LEU A 44 4.35 4.35 13.22
N GLU A 45 4.25 3.05 12.92
CA GLU A 45 4.61 2.48 11.63
C GLU A 45 3.34 2.33 10.78
N VAL A 46 3.26 3.10 9.70
CA VAL A 46 2.19 2.98 8.70
C VAL A 46 2.66 2.04 7.61
N ARG A 47 1.85 1.02 7.32
CA ARG A 47 2.07 0.07 6.22
C ARG A 47 1.16 0.42 5.06
N GLY A 48 1.69 0.30 3.86
CA GLY A 48 0.95 0.61 2.64
C GLY A 48 1.65 0.09 1.40
N GLU A 49 1.04 0.36 0.26
CA GLU A 49 1.56 -0.01 -1.05
C GLU A 49 1.91 1.25 -1.84
N VAL A 50 3.15 1.32 -2.32
CA VAL A 50 3.55 2.32 -3.32
C VAL A 50 3.28 1.73 -4.70
N PHE A 51 2.57 2.47 -5.53
CA PHE A 51 2.23 2.03 -6.88
C PHE A 51 2.34 3.17 -7.88
N LEU A 52 2.22 2.80 -9.16
CA LEU A 52 2.32 3.71 -10.29
C LEU A 52 1.03 3.62 -11.11
N PRO A 53 0.28 4.73 -11.26
CA PRO A 53 -0.89 4.75 -12.13
C PRO A 53 -0.53 4.43 -13.58
N GLN A 54 -1.48 3.88 -14.33
CA GLN A 54 -1.27 3.42 -15.71
C GLN A 54 -0.77 4.55 -16.62
N ALA A 55 -1.39 5.73 -16.55
CA ALA A 55 -0.95 6.90 -17.31
C ALA A 55 0.49 7.34 -16.96
N GLY A 56 0.91 7.15 -15.70
CA GLY A 56 2.28 7.41 -15.27
C GLY A 56 3.27 6.38 -15.81
N PHE A 57 2.87 5.11 -15.84
CA PHE A 57 3.63 4.01 -16.42
C PHE A 57 3.86 4.20 -17.92
N GLU A 58 2.80 4.53 -18.67
CA GLU A 58 2.89 4.78 -20.11
C GLU A 58 3.85 5.93 -20.42
N LYS A 59 3.78 7.04 -19.67
CA LYS A 59 4.71 8.17 -19.81
C LYS A 59 6.17 7.79 -19.55
N ILE A 60 6.44 6.98 -18.52
CA ILE A 60 7.80 6.51 -18.22
C ILE A 60 8.32 5.66 -19.38
N ASN A 61 7.50 4.74 -19.91
CA ASN A 61 7.91 3.85 -20.99
C ASN A 61 8.07 4.58 -22.33
N GLU A 62 7.24 5.58 -22.62
CA GLU A 62 7.37 6.43 -23.80
C GLU A 62 8.70 7.19 -23.78
N GLU A 63 9.02 7.85 -22.66
CA GLU A 63 10.30 8.55 -22.50
C GLU A 63 11.48 7.59 -22.58
N ALA A 64 11.37 6.42 -21.94
CA ALA A 64 12.42 5.40 -22.01
C ALA A 64 12.68 4.92 -23.44
N ARG A 65 11.63 4.70 -24.25
CA ARG A 65 11.77 4.36 -25.67
C ARG A 65 12.46 5.47 -26.46
N ARG A 66 12.14 6.73 -26.18
CA ARG A 66 12.73 7.90 -26.85
C ARG A 66 14.22 8.10 -26.52
N THR A 67 14.62 7.85 -25.28
CA THR A 67 16.00 8.09 -24.81
C THR A 67 16.88 6.84 -24.79
N GLY A 68 16.39 5.69 -25.28
CA GLY A 68 17.10 4.41 -25.19
C GLY A 68 17.24 3.88 -23.74
N GLY A 69 16.36 4.33 -22.84
CA GLY A 69 16.31 3.90 -21.45
C GLY A 69 15.62 2.55 -21.24
N LYS A 70 15.61 2.10 -19.98
CA LYS A 70 14.94 0.84 -19.59
C LYS A 70 13.42 0.97 -19.68
N VAL A 71 12.81 0.15 -20.54
CA VAL A 71 11.36 -0.05 -20.62
C VAL A 71 10.93 -1.08 -19.58
N PHE A 72 9.84 -0.81 -18.86
CA PHE A 72 9.30 -1.70 -17.85
C PHE A 72 8.15 -2.54 -18.42
N ALA A 73 8.08 -3.82 -18.03
CA ALA A 73 7.05 -4.74 -18.49
C ALA A 73 5.65 -4.47 -17.90
N ASN A 74 5.57 -3.92 -16.68
CA ASN A 74 4.31 -3.61 -16.01
C ASN A 74 4.49 -2.49 -14.96
N PRO A 75 3.39 -1.83 -14.53
CA PRO A 75 3.41 -0.77 -13.51
C PRO A 75 4.07 -1.17 -12.18
N ARG A 76 3.89 -2.42 -11.73
CA ARG A 76 4.50 -2.94 -10.50
C ARG A 76 6.03 -2.89 -10.55
N ASN A 77 6.61 -3.38 -11.65
CA ASN A 77 8.06 -3.35 -11.87
C ASN A 77 8.59 -1.93 -12.02
N ALA A 78 7.82 -1.05 -12.68
CA ALA A 78 8.15 0.36 -12.81
C ALA A 78 8.14 1.07 -11.46
N ALA A 79 7.15 0.81 -10.60
CA ALA A 79 7.07 1.36 -9.25
C ALA A 79 8.27 0.89 -8.39
N ALA A 80 8.53 -0.42 -8.36
CA ALA A 80 9.64 -0.99 -7.61
C ALA A 80 11.00 -0.44 -8.07
N GLY A 81 11.24 -0.36 -9.38
CA GLY A 81 12.46 0.21 -9.94
C GLY A 81 12.60 1.71 -9.67
N SER A 82 11.49 2.44 -9.65
CA SER A 82 11.47 3.88 -9.35
C SER A 82 11.73 4.18 -7.87
N LEU A 83 11.28 3.31 -6.97
CA LEU A 83 11.42 3.49 -5.52
C LEU A 83 12.82 3.11 -5.00
N ARG A 84 13.59 2.33 -5.77
CA ARG A 84 14.94 1.85 -5.41
C ARG A 84 16.05 2.60 -6.17
N GLN A 85 15.78 3.82 -6.63
CA GLN A 85 16.82 4.66 -7.23
C GLN A 85 17.79 5.14 -6.16
N LEU A 86 19.09 5.18 -6.48
CA LEU A 86 20.10 5.72 -5.57
C LEU A 86 19.96 7.24 -5.42
N ASP A 87 19.63 7.94 -6.50
CA ASP A 87 19.36 9.38 -6.50
C ASP A 87 17.85 9.65 -6.36
N PRO A 88 17.37 10.21 -5.22
CA PRO A 88 15.95 10.49 -5.01
C PRO A 88 15.38 11.50 -6.01
N ARG A 89 16.22 12.33 -6.65
CA ARG A 89 15.77 13.25 -7.70
C ARG A 89 15.22 12.51 -8.92
N ILE A 90 15.66 11.27 -9.15
CA ILE A 90 15.10 10.41 -10.19
C ILE A 90 13.71 9.95 -9.76
N THR A 91 13.55 9.47 -8.52
CA THR A 91 12.24 9.07 -7.96
C THR A 91 11.25 10.22 -7.96
N ALA A 92 11.68 11.44 -7.65
CA ALA A 92 10.84 12.64 -7.64
C ALA A 92 10.20 12.98 -8.99
N LYS A 93 10.79 12.52 -10.10
CA LYS A 93 10.25 12.68 -11.46
C LYS A 93 9.24 11.58 -11.81
N ARG A 94 9.12 10.53 -11.01
CA ARG A 94 8.21 9.41 -11.23
C ARG A 94 6.89 9.70 -10.52
N PRO A 95 5.74 9.56 -11.17
CA PRO A 95 4.44 9.84 -10.57
C PRO A 95 3.98 8.69 -9.65
N LEU A 96 4.82 8.33 -8.69
CA LEU A 96 4.49 7.35 -7.66
C LEU A 96 3.40 7.91 -6.75
N THR A 97 2.55 7.01 -6.29
CA THR A 97 1.52 7.29 -5.28
C THR A 97 1.50 6.16 -4.24
N PHE A 98 0.67 6.31 -3.22
CA PHE A 98 0.64 5.44 -2.05
C PHE A 98 -0.77 5.29 -1.49
N PHE A 99 -1.10 4.09 -1.02
CA PHE A 99 -2.23 3.87 -0.13
C PHE A 99 -1.78 3.13 1.12
N CYS A 100 -2.17 3.63 2.29
CA CYS A 100 -2.00 2.91 3.54
C CYS A 100 -3.09 1.84 3.71
N TYR A 101 -2.71 0.71 4.30
CA TYR A 101 -3.59 -0.43 4.54
C TYR A 101 -3.42 -1.05 5.92
N GLY A 102 -2.50 -0.57 6.76
CA GLY A 102 -2.25 -1.23 8.04
C GLY A 102 -1.23 -0.53 8.93
N VAL A 103 -1.03 -1.15 10.08
CA VAL A 103 -0.18 -0.66 11.17
C VAL A 103 0.88 -1.72 11.47
N GLY A 104 2.11 -1.29 11.70
CA GLY A 104 3.15 -2.11 12.32
C GLY A 104 3.31 -1.73 13.79
N VAL A 105 4.47 -1.19 14.16
CA VAL A 105 4.73 -0.65 15.50
C VAL A 105 3.76 0.49 15.87
N LEU A 106 3.22 0.42 17.09
CA LEU A 106 2.42 1.45 17.74
C LEU A 106 2.91 1.60 19.19
N GLU A 107 3.43 2.77 19.57
CA GLU A 107 3.90 3.05 20.92
C GLU A 107 3.51 4.48 21.34
N GLY A 108 3.19 4.68 22.62
CA GLY A 108 2.91 6.00 23.20
C GLY A 108 1.68 6.69 22.62
N GLY A 109 0.58 5.94 22.44
CA GLY A 109 -0.71 6.40 21.98
C GLY A 109 -1.64 5.23 21.68
N GLU A 110 -2.89 5.53 21.38
CA GLU A 110 -3.92 4.53 21.09
C GLU A 110 -4.42 4.66 19.65
N LEU A 111 -4.91 3.55 19.12
CA LEU A 111 -5.62 3.50 17.85
C LEU A 111 -6.94 2.76 18.04
N PRO A 112 -7.96 3.06 17.22
CA PRO A 112 -9.23 2.34 17.27
C PRO A 112 -9.08 0.81 17.25
N ALA A 113 -10.03 0.13 17.89
CA ALA A 113 -10.02 -1.33 18.03
C ALA A 113 -10.48 -2.10 16.77
N SER A 114 -10.89 -1.39 15.71
CA SER A 114 -11.22 -1.99 14.41
C SER A 114 -10.30 -1.51 13.30
N HIS A 115 -10.10 -2.36 12.30
CA HIS A 115 -9.26 -2.07 11.15
C HIS A 115 -9.81 -0.90 10.32
N SER A 116 -11.11 -0.92 10.03
CA SER A 116 -11.83 0.13 9.32
C SER A 116 -11.68 1.49 10.02
N ALA A 117 -11.88 1.54 11.34
CA ALA A 117 -11.73 2.77 12.11
C ALA A 117 -10.27 3.28 12.14
N ARG A 118 -9.28 2.38 12.15
CA ARG A 118 -7.86 2.79 12.00
C ARG A 118 -7.59 3.44 10.65
N LEU A 119 -8.16 2.90 9.56
CA LEU A 119 -8.03 3.52 8.24
C LEU A 119 -8.71 4.90 8.19
N LEU A 120 -9.88 5.05 8.81
CA LEU A 120 -10.51 6.37 8.93
C LEU A 120 -9.66 7.36 9.74
N GLN A 121 -9.04 6.90 10.84
CA GLN A 121 -8.10 7.71 11.62
C GLN A 121 -6.89 8.15 10.78
N PHE A 122 -6.36 7.25 9.93
CA PHE A 122 -5.27 7.58 9.01
C PHE A 122 -5.69 8.66 8.01
N LYS A 123 -6.90 8.56 7.45
CA LYS A 123 -7.45 9.58 6.56
C LYS A 123 -7.59 10.92 7.29
N ALA A 124 -8.07 10.93 8.54
CA ALA A 124 -8.15 12.12 9.37
C ALA A 124 -6.78 12.74 9.65
N TRP A 125 -5.72 11.93 9.75
CA TRP A 125 -4.34 12.40 9.90
C TRP A 125 -3.66 12.86 8.60
N GLY A 126 -4.34 12.75 7.46
CA GLY A 126 -3.84 13.14 6.14
C GLY A 126 -3.10 12.03 5.39
N LEU A 127 -3.13 10.79 5.85
CA LEU A 127 -2.59 9.66 5.09
C LEU A 127 -3.57 9.23 3.99
N PRO A 128 -3.07 8.85 2.81
CA PRO A 128 -3.93 8.44 1.71
C PRO A 128 -4.46 7.03 1.97
N VAL A 129 -5.79 6.92 2.03
CA VAL A 129 -6.53 5.66 2.14
C VAL A 129 -7.39 5.55 0.89
N SER A 130 -7.52 4.34 0.34
CA SER A 130 -8.40 4.12 -0.80
C SER A 130 -9.86 4.41 -0.42
N ASP A 131 -10.55 5.20 -1.24
CA ASP A 131 -11.99 5.49 -1.07
C ASP A 131 -12.89 4.27 -1.34
N ARG A 132 -12.30 3.14 -1.72
CA ARG A 132 -13.01 1.88 -2.00
C ARG A 132 -13.05 0.94 -0.80
N VAL A 133 -12.36 1.26 0.29
CA VAL A 133 -12.44 0.46 1.53
C VAL A 133 -13.90 0.36 1.97
N THR A 134 -14.39 -0.87 2.08
CA THR A 134 -15.81 -1.15 2.36
C THR A 134 -15.90 -2.16 3.49
N LEU A 135 -16.76 -1.88 4.48
CA LEU A 135 -17.10 -2.83 5.53
C LEU A 135 -18.21 -3.75 5.02
N CYS A 136 -18.03 -5.06 5.22
CA CYS A 136 -19.01 -6.08 4.88
C CYS A 136 -19.31 -6.91 6.13
N HIS A 137 -20.60 -7.15 6.38
CA HIS A 137 -21.09 -7.86 7.55
C HIS A 137 -21.38 -9.34 7.28
N THR A 138 -21.46 -9.72 6.01
CA THR A 138 -21.76 -11.09 5.58
C THR A 138 -20.80 -11.56 4.48
N PRO A 139 -20.56 -12.88 4.34
CA PRO A 139 -19.79 -13.42 3.21
C PRO A 139 -20.37 -13.03 1.84
N GLU A 140 -21.70 -12.93 1.73
CA GLU A 140 -22.40 -12.54 0.51
C GLU A 140 -22.10 -11.08 0.12
N GLU A 141 -22.02 -10.17 1.10
CA GLU A 141 -21.57 -8.80 0.88
C GLU A 141 -20.12 -8.75 0.41
N VAL A 142 -19.24 -9.58 0.99
CA VAL A 142 -17.84 -9.69 0.55
C VAL A 142 -17.75 -10.15 -0.91
N LEU A 143 -18.52 -11.16 -1.29
CA LEU A 143 -18.57 -11.67 -2.67
C LEU A 143 -19.15 -10.63 -3.64
N THR A 144 -20.19 -9.90 -3.22
CA THR A 144 -20.76 -8.79 -3.99
C THR A 144 -19.71 -7.70 -4.23
N TYR A 145 -18.98 -7.31 -3.19
CA TYR A 145 -17.89 -6.34 -3.30
C TYR A 145 -16.76 -6.84 -4.22
N TYR A 146 -16.35 -8.11 -4.09
CA TYR A 146 -15.35 -8.72 -4.98
C TYR A 146 -15.75 -8.57 -6.46
N ARG A 147 -16.98 -8.96 -6.81
CA ARG A 147 -17.47 -8.91 -8.21
C ARG A 147 -17.52 -7.48 -8.72
N LYS A 148 -18.01 -6.55 -7.90
CA LYS A 148 -18.01 -5.12 -8.23
C LYS A 148 -16.61 -4.61 -8.55
N VAL A 149 -15.60 -4.95 -7.74
CA VAL A 149 -14.22 -4.52 -7.99
C VAL A 149 -13.64 -5.19 -9.24
N GLU A 150 -13.99 -6.45 -9.50
CA GLU A 150 -13.58 -7.16 -10.71
C GLU A 150 -14.11 -6.48 -11.98
N GLU A 151 -15.39 -6.08 -11.98
CA GLU A 151 -16.03 -5.34 -13.07
C GLU A 151 -15.42 -3.94 -13.26
N GLU A 152 -15.12 -3.24 -12.17
CA GLU A 152 -14.55 -1.89 -12.21
C GLU A 152 -13.04 -1.87 -12.50
N ARG A 153 -12.34 -3.01 -12.38
CA ARG A 153 -10.88 -3.13 -12.52
C ARG A 153 -10.30 -2.43 -13.76
N PRO A 154 -10.88 -2.56 -14.97
CA PRO A 154 -10.36 -1.88 -16.17
C PRO A 154 -10.43 -0.35 -16.10
N HIS A 155 -11.23 0.20 -15.18
CA HIS A 155 -11.53 1.64 -15.09
C HIS A 155 -10.82 2.33 -13.92
N LEU A 156 -10.03 1.62 -13.12
CA LEU A 156 -9.37 2.18 -11.94
C LEU A 156 -8.22 3.14 -12.28
N GLY A 157 -7.63 3.04 -13.46
CA GLY A 157 -6.45 3.81 -13.87
C GLY A 157 -5.15 3.39 -13.16
N PHE A 158 -5.17 2.28 -12.43
CA PHE A 158 -4.02 1.62 -11.84
C PHE A 158 -4.30 0.11 -11.70
N ASP A 159 -3.23 -0.68 -11.71
CA ASP A 159 -3.34 -2.13 -11.58
C ASP A 159 -3.68 -2.55 -10.15
N ILE A 160 -4.61 -3.49 -10.03
CA ILE A 160 -4.87 -4.25 -8.81
C ILE A 160 -4.74 -5.74 -9.09
N ASP A 161 -4.26 -6.52 -8.11
CA ASP A 161 -4.17 -7.98 -8.19
C ASP A 161 -5.47 -8.67 -7.72
N GLY A 162 -6.34 -7.95 -6.99
CA GLY A 162 -7.57 -8.44 -6.39
C GLY A 162 -7.98 -7.60 -5.19
N VAL A 163 -8.80 -8.17 -4.30
CA VAL A 163 -9.21 -7.55 -3.03
C VAL A 163 -8.56 -8.26 -1.84
N VAL A 164 -8.27 -7.51 -0.78
CA VAL A 164 -7.80 -8.07 0.49
C VAL A 164 -8.95 -8.03 1.49
N ILE A 165 -9.37 -9.21 1.95
CA ILE A 165 -10.43 -9.36 2.94
C ILE A 165 -9.78 -9.49 4.32
N LYS A 166 -10.26 -8.72 5.30
CA LYS A 166 -9.74 -8.73 6.67
C LYS A 166 -10.89 -8.79 7.66
N VAL A 167 -10.71 -9.53 8.75
CA VAL A 167 -11.59 -9.44 9.92
C VAL A 167 -11.47 -8.03 10.49
N ASP A 168 -12.57 -7.32 10.72
CA ASP A 168 -12.49 -5.91 11.13
C ASP A 168 -12.05 -5.73 12.59
N SER A 169 -12.51 -6.60 13.49
CA SER A 169 -12.12 -6.58 14.91
C SER A 169 -10.65 -6.98 15.09
N LEU A 170 -9.86 -6.13 15.74
CA LEU A 170 -8.45 -6.43 16.01
C LEU A 170 -8.25 -7.44 17.12
N ALA A 171 -9.14 -7.47 18.12
CA ALA A 171 -9.12 -8.53 19.12
C ALA A 171 -9.30 -9.91 18.46
N LEU A 172 -10.19 -10.01 17.47
CA LEU A 172 -10.34 -11.25 16.69
C LEU A 172 -9.11 -11.54 15.81
N GLN A 173 -8.49 -10.52 15.21
CA GLN A 173 -7.23 -10.72 14.47
C GLN A 173 -6.12 -11.25 15.36
N GLU A 174 -5.97 -10.73 16.58
CA GLU A 174 -4.98 -11.18 17.55
C GLU A 174 -5.25 -12.62 18.00
N GLN A 175 -6.51 -12.97 18.25
CA GLN A 175 -6.92 -14.33 18.60
C GLN A 175 -6.68 -15.34 17.48
N LEU A 176 -6.97 -14.97 16.22
CA LEU A 176 -6.70 -15.82 15.06
C LEU A 176 -5.19 -15.98 14.80
N GLY A 177 -4.40 -14.98 15.19
CA GLY A 177 -2.96 -14.95 15.00
C GLY A 177 -2.55 -14.93 13.52
N PHE A 178 -1.28 -15.23 13.28
CA PHE A 178 -0.72 -15.31 11.92
C PHE A 178 -0.01 -16.66 11.74
N VAL A 179 -0.33 -17.36 10.66
CA VAL A 179 0.48 -18.49 10.22
C VAL A 179 1.64 -17.93 9.41
N ALA A 180 2.87 -18.02 9.94
CA ALA A 180 4.05 -17.70 9.17
C ALA A 180 4.11 -18.67 7.99
N ALA A 181 4.01 -18.17 6.76
CA ALA A 181 4.14 -18.98 5.56
C ALA A 181 5.59 -19.46 5.39
N ARG A 182 6.01 -20.43 6.21
CA ARG A 182 7.15 -21.30 5.99
C ARG A 182 6.59 -22.68 5.65
N ARG A 183 6.62 -23.02 4.37
CA ARG A 183 6.26 -24.34 3.80
C ARG A 183 4.86 -24.86 4.22
N ALA A 184 3.84 -24.46 3.49
CA ALA A 184 2.63 -25.27 3.37
C ALA A 184 2.20 -25.29 1.90
N GLY A 185 1.68 -26.45 1.47
CA GLY A 185 1.09 -26.69 0.16
C GLY A 185 -0.12 -25.77 -0.13
N PRO A 186 -0.86 -26.02 -1.22
CA PRO A 186 -1.50 -24.99 -2.02
C PRO A 186 -2.72 -24.40 -1.31
N TRP A 187 -2.50 -23.33 -0.54
CA TRP A 187 -3.53 -22.33 -0.33
C TRP A 187 -2.91 -20.94 -0.25
N PRO A 188 -2.96 -20.22 -1.38
CA PRO A 188 -3.39 -18.84 -1.36
C PRO A 188 -4.68 -18.75 -2.18
N LEU A 189 -5.78 -18.27 -1.58
CA LEU A 189 -6.89 -17.73 -2.37
C LEU A 189 -6.46 -16.37 -2.92
N SER A 190 -5.56 -16.44 -3.91
CA SER A 190 -5.27 -15.40 -4.89
C SER A 190 -5.79 -15.98 -6.20
N SER A 191 -7.00 -15.62 -6.61
CA SER A 191 -7.54 -15.96 -7.92
C SER A 191 -6.76 -15.20 -9.00
N ARG A 192 -5.59 -15.73 -9.39
CA ARG A 192 -4.89 -15.28 -10.60
C ARG A 192 -5.66 -15.82 -11.80
N HIS A 193 -6.40 -14.95 -12.47
CA HIS A 193 -6.92 -15.27 -13.79
C HIS A 193 -5.74 -15.35 -14.77
N ARG A 194 -5.61 -16.50 -15.47
CA ARG A 194 -4.70 -16.65 -16.62
C ARG A 194 -5.30 -15.88 -17.79
N SER A 195 -4.58 -14.90 -18.33
CA SER A 195 -4.85 -14.37 -19.67
C SER A 195 -4.48 -15.42 -20.71
N ARG A 196 -5.39 -15.69 -21.65
CA ARG A 196 -5.04 -16.24 -22.97
C ARG A 196 -4.37 -15.15 -23.79
#